data_AF-A0A3B0VGP0-F1
#
_entry.id   AF-A0A3B0VGP0-F1
#
_cell.length_a   1.000
_cell.length_b   1.000
_cell.length_c   1.000
_cell.angle_alpha   90.00
_cell.angle_beta   90.00
_cell.angle_gamma   90.00
#
_symmetry.space_group_name_H-M   'P 1'
#
loop_
_entity.id
_entity.type
_entity.pdbx_description
1 polymer ?
#
loop_
_entity_poly.entity_id
_entity_poly.type
_entity_poly.pdbx_seq_one_letter_code
_entity_poly.pdbx_strand_id
1 'polypeptide(L)' 'MVRFLLMLMHNSDTNKNNAQLIFTTHDTSILDQKIMRRDQIWFMEKDKQNASSLYPLSDFKPRKNEA' A
#
# COMPACT_ATOMS: atom_id res chain seq x y z
N MET A 1 5.70 6.07 -12.38
CA MET A 1 5.75 4.68 -12.91
C MET A 1 4.86 3.75 -12.09
N VAL A 2 5.09 3.57 -10.78
CA VAL A 2 4.33 2.63 -9.93
C VAL A 2 2.81 2.84 -9.99
N ARG A 3 2.36 4.11 -9.95
CA ARG A 3 0.95 4.47 -10.09
C ARG A 3 0.30 3.91 -11.36
N PHE A 4 1.01 3.90 -12.49
CA PHE A 4 0.49 3.38 -13.75
C PHE A 4 0.25 1.87 -13.68
N LEU A 5 1.19 1.11 -13.10
CA LEU A 5 1.04 -0.33 -12.91
C LEU A 5 -0.16 -0.65 -12.00
N LEU A 6 -0.32 0.09 -10.91
CA LEU A 6 -1.47 -0.06 -10.00
C LEU A 6 -2.81 0.19 -10.72
N MET A 7 -2.90 1.23 -11.53
CA MET A 7 -4.11 1.50 -12.33
C MET A 7 -4.45 0.34 -13.28
N LEU A 8 -3.45 -0.28 -13.91
CA LEU A 8 -3.68 -1.46 -14.76
C LEU A 8 -4.16 -2.66 -13.95
N MET A 9 -3.66 -2.85 -12.73
CA MET A 9 -4.10 -3.95 -11.86
C MET A 9 -5.50 -3.74 -11.28
N HIS A 10 -5.91 -2.50 -11.06
CA HIS A 10 -7.24 -2.15 -10.55
C HIS A 10 -8.33 -2.11 -11.62
N ASN A 11 -7.96 -2.07 -12.90
CA ASN A 11 -8.90 -2.05 -14.00
C ASN A 11 -9.28 -3.47 -14.42
N SER A 12 -10.58 -3.77 -14.45
CA SER A 12 -11.15 -5.07 -14.83
C SER A 12 -10.91 -5.45 -16.29
N ASP A 13 -10.77 -4.47 -17.18
CA ASP A 13 -10.55 -4.70 -18.61
C ASP A 13 -9.13 -5.21 -18.88
N THR A 14 -8.17 -4.74 -18.07
CA THR A 14 -6.76 -5.14 -18.14
C THR A 14 -6.45 -6.32 -17.22
N ASN A 15 -7.05 -6.38 -16.03
CA ASN A 15 -6.90 -7.46 -15.07
C ASN A 15 -8.09 -8.45 -15.09
N LYS A 16 -8.36 -9.04 -16.26
CA LYS A 16 -9.52 -9.91 -16.50
C LYS A 16 -9.59 -11.14 -15.60
N ASN A 17 -8.44 -11.60 -15.10
CA ASN A 17 -8.31 -12.80 -14.29
C ASN A 17 -8.18 -12.51 -12.79
N ASN A 18 -8.39 -11.26 -12.36
CA ASN A 18 -8.24 -10.83 -10.95
C ASN A 18 -6.88 -11.24 -10.34
N ALA A 19 -5.81 -11.08 -11.10
CA ALA A 19 -4.46 -11.33 -10.61
C ALA A 19 -4.13 -10.39 -9.44
N GLN A 20 -3.40 -10.91 -8.46
CA GLN A 20 -2.91 -10.17 -7.31
C GLN A 20 -1.47 -9.70 -7.57
N LEU A 21 -1.21 -8.42 -7.35
CA LEU A 21 0.13 -7.85 -7.36
C LEU A 21 0.60 -7.61 -5.93
N ILE A 22 1.71 -8.24 -5.53
CA ILE A 22 2.41 -7.98 -4.27
C ILE A 22 3.77 -7.40 -4.63
N PHE A 23 4.08 -6.21 -4.10
CA PHE A 23 5.32 -5.50 -4.39
C PHE A 23 5.75 -4.68 -3.17
N THR A 24 7.03 -4.29 -3.15
CA THR A 24 7.58 -3.37 -2.15
C THR A 24 8.07 -2.10 -2.85
N THR A 25 8.00 -0.95 -2.17
CA THR A 25 8.50 0.32 -2.70
C THR A 25 8.87 1.28 -1.56
N HIS A 26 9.80 2.19 -1.82
CA HIS A 26 10.08 3.34 -0.96
C HIS A 26 9.34 4.61 -1.42
N ASP A 27 8.57 4.55 -2.51
CA ASP A 27 7.79 5.67 -3.04
C ASP A 27 6.56 5.92 -2.14
N THR A 28 6.56 7.04 -1.42
CA THR A 28 5.46 7.41 -0.51
C THR A 28 4.23 7.94 -1.24
N SER A 29 4.31 8.20 -2.55
CA SER A 29 3.18 8.70 -3.34
C SER A 29 2.04 7.70 -3.44
N ILE A 30 2.24 6.43 -3.07
CA ILE A 30 1.18 5.41 -3.04
C ILE A 30 0.30 5.48 -1.78
N LEU A 31 0.69 6.28 -0.78
CA LEU A 31 -0.08 6.51 0.46
C LEU A 31 -1.28 7.44 0.22
N ASP A 32 -1.99 7.24 -0.88
CA ASP A 32 -3.17 7.99 -1.31
C ASP A 32 -4.36 7.02 -1.39
N GLN A 33 -5.42 7.32 -0.63
CA GLN A 33 -6.63 6.48 -0.57
C GLN A 33 -7.35 6.35 -1.92
N LYS A 34 -7.08 7.26 -2.87
CA LYS A 34 -7.60 7.16 -4.24
C LYS A 34 -6.89 6.09 -5.07
N ILE A 35 -5.71 5.65 -4.65
CA ILE A 35 -4.86 4.70 -5.38
C ILE A 35 -4.87 3.35 -4.67
N MET A 36 -4.59 3.33 -3.37
CA MET A 36 -4.52 2.11 -2.56
C MET A 36 -5.35 2.29 -1.30
N ARG A 37 -6.13 1.28 -0.94
CA ARG A 37 -6.84 1.29 0.33
C ARG A 37 -5.85 1.07 1.48
N ARG A 38 -6.18 1.60 2.66
CA ARG A 38 -5.30 1.54 3.84
C ARG A 38 -5.03 0.11 4.35
N ASP A 39 -5.96 -0.81 4.13
CA ASP A 39 -5.82 -2.25 4.46
C ASP A 39 -4.86 -2.98 3.52
N GLN A 40 -4.54 -2.40 2.36
CA GLN A 40 -3.65 -2.98 1.36
C GLN A 40 -2.18 -2.53 1.54
N ILE A 41 -1.92 -1.62 2.48
CA ILE A 41 -0.59 -1.04 2.71
C ILE A 41 -0.02 -1.60 4.01
N TRP A 42 1.17 -2.17 3.91
CA TRP A 42 1.91 -2.75 5.03
C TRP A 42 3.30 -2.12 5.07
N PHE A 43 3.73 -1.77 6.27
CA PHE A 43 5.07 -1.26 6.52
C PHE A 43 5.97 -2.37 7.04
N MET A 44 7.22 -2.32 6.63
CA MET A 44 8.29 -3.14 7.18
C MET A 44 9.31 -2.23 7.85
N GLU A 45 9.58 -2.48 9.12
CA GLU A 45 10.54 -1.74 9.92
C GLU A 45 11.56 -2.68 10.56
N LYS A 46 12.81 -2.25 10.65
CA LYS A 46 13.85 -2.93 11.41
C LYS A 46 13.96 -2.29 12.79
N ASP A 47 13.76 -3.08 13.83
CA ASP A 47 13.85 -2.58 15.20
C ASP A 47 15.30 -2.41 15.69
N LYS A 48 15.44 -1.91 16.91
CA LYS A 48 16.75 -1.70 17.56
C LYS A 48 17.51 -2.99 17.85
N GLN A 49 16.82 -4.13 17.92
CA GLN A 49 17.42 -5.47 18.08
C GLN A 49 17.72 -6.15 16.75
N ASN A 50 17.57 -5.44 15.62
CA ASN A 50 17.72 -5.93 14.26
C ASN A 50 16.65 -6.92 13.78
N ALA A 51 15.53 -7.06 14.51
CA ALA A 51 14.39 -7.84 14.02
C ALA A 51 13.55 -7.02 13.04
N SER A 52 12.95 -7.69 12.07
CA SER A 52 12.00 -7.07 11.14
C SER A 52 10.57 -7.25 11.65
N SER A 53 9.83 -6.15 11.71
CA SER A 53 8.41 -6.12 12.05
C SER A 53 7.59 -5.69 10.85
N LEU A 54 6.49 -6.39 10.60
CA LEU A 54 5.52 -6.06 9.56
C LEU A 54 4.21 -5.63 10.23
N TYR A 55 3.69 -4.45 9.86
CA TYR A 55 2.45 -3.91 10.44
C TYR A 55 1.63 -3.13 9.42
N PRO A 56 0.29 -3.18 9.48
CA PRO A 56 -0.56 -2.54 8.49
C PRO A 56 -0.74 -1.02 8.75
N LEU A 57 -0.96 -0.24 7.69
CA LEU A 57 -1.29 1.19 7.82
C LEU A 57 -2.63 1.44 8.53
N SER A 58 -3.53 0.46 8.55
CA SER A 58 -4.81 0.54 9.26
C SER A 58 -4.67 0.69 10.77
N ASP A 59 -3.54 0.27 11.36
CA ASP A 59 -3.32 0.36 12.80
C ASP A 59 -3.10 1.82 13.27
N PHE A 60 -2.78 2.72 12.33
CA PHE A 60 -2.64 4.15 12.62
C PHE A 60 -4.00 4.84 12.64
N LYS A 61 -4.31 5.59 13.70
CA LYS A 61 -5.52 6.43 13.72
C LYS A 61 -5.26 7.73 12.94
N PRO A 62 -6.12 8.10 11.98
CA PRO A 62 -5.98 9.39 11.29
C PRO A 62 -6.06 10.53 12.32
N ARG A 63 -5.25 11.57 12.14
CA ARG A 63 -5.27 12.73 13.04
C ARG A 63 -6.64 13.41 12.93
N LYS A 64 -7.10 14.00 14.03
CA LYS A 64 -8.50 14.48 14.22
C LYS A 64 -9.02 15.53 13.22
N ASN A 65 -8.25 15.93 12.20
CA ASN A 65 -8.60 16.96 11.22
C ASN A 65 -8.24 16.58 9.76
N GLU A 66 -8.04 15.30 9.42
CA GLU A 66 -7.62 14.86 8.07
C GLU A 66 -8.55 13.79 7.48
N ALA A 67 -9.87 13.90 7.72
CA ALA A 67 -10.91 13.06 7.12
C ALA A 67 -11.65 13.81 6.01
#